data_AF-A0A0F4YWJ9-F1
#
_entry.id   AF-A0A0F4YWJ9-F1
#
_cell.length_a   1.000
_cell.length_b   1.000
_cell.length_c   1.000
_cell.angle_alpha   90.00
_cell.angle_beta   90.00
_cell.angle_gamma   90.00
#
_symmetry.space_group_name_H-M   'P 1'
#
loop_
_entity.id
_entity.type
_entity.pdbx_description
1 polymer ?
#
loop_
_entity_poly.entity_id
_entity_poly.type
_entity_poly.pdbx_seq_one_letter_code
_entity_poly.pdbx_strand_id
1 'polypeptide(L)'
;MNGNLHLPQNITAIQALVNQSNALTYSTSLYWFSFAGPQIDYIGSNNVSNGWIYSYGQAWWDSNPVNGTGAPSRPHLMSFNTTDGSLQRYKSRKPIAWNVQLVGDNIVVTDAIIDAYSTTGSFPFNTDGFDVTGTNIQILNSLIFNGDDAIAVQSGSHNILFRGGTIGYQSHGMSIGSLGQNQASFANVSNVTFDDVTVVDAVYAARFKSWEGGQGLAKNITWSNIRTYNVTFPIFVTQTYTNQGSNQTQLESGSVTGRPNNSSVVMQDFTWANFTGTINTFQPGDGSCVSDPCWYNVGLPNLTHTEVIILECNTNTSCNNFVFENIELFPQTLASPTVICLNATAELNPKLGFDCRNGTYVPL
;
A
#
# COMPACT_ATOMS: atom_id res chain seq x y z
N MET A 1 19.43 2.82 18.17
CA MET A 1 19.85 1.44 17.92
C MET A 1 21.18 1.42 17.16
N ASN A 2 22.28 1.07 17.84
CA ASN A 2 23.63 1.03 17.23
C ASN A 2 24.14 -0.37 16.89
N GLY A 3 23.58 -1.40 17.54
CA GLY A 3 23.88 -2.81 17.24
C GLY A 3 22.82 -3.43 16.34
N ASN A 4 23.05 -4.66 15.91
CA ASN A 4 22.06 -5.47 15.20
C ASN A 4 21.24 -6.28 16.20
N LEU A 5 19.92 -6.34 16.00
CA LEU A 5 19.01 -7.21 16.74
C LEU A 5 18.69 -8.42 15.88
N HIS A 6 18.73 -9.60 16.49
CA HIS A 6 18.39 -10.86 15.85
C HIS A 6 17.16 -11.43 16.54
N LEU A 7 16.05 -11.52 15.81
CA LEU A 7 14.79 -12.05 16.35
C LEU A 7 14.80 -13.58 16.36
N PRO A 8 13.98 -14.22 17.22
CA PRO A 8 13.81 -15.67 17.24
C PRO A 8 13.43 -16.24 15.86
N GLN A 9 13.92 -17.45 15.56
CA GLN A 9 13.72 -18.10 14.25
C GLN A 9 12.79 -19.32 14.30
N ASN A 10 12.42 -19.80 15.49
CA ASN A 10 11.55 -20.97 15.63
C ASN A 10 10.10 -20.58 15.31
N ILE A 11 9.68 -20.88 14.07
CA ILE A 11 8.36 -20.56 13.54
C ILE A 11 7.25 -21.06 14.47
N THR A 12 7.27 -22.33 14.85
CA THR A 12 6.21 -22.93 15.69
C THR A 12 6.11 -22.28 17.07
N ALA A 13 7.24 -21.92 17.69
CA ALA A 13 7.24 -21.22 18.97
C ALA A 13 6.64 -19.80 18.83
N ILE A 14 6.96 -19.10 17.74
CA ILE A 14 6.41 -17.75 17.46
C ILE A 14 4.91 -17.84 17.17
N GLN A 15 4.47 -18.80 16.35
CA GLN A 15 3.06 -19.03 16.07
C GLN A 15 2.27 -19.32 17.35
N ALA A 16 2.83 -20.09 18.29
CA ALA A 16 2.20 -20.34 19.58
C ALA A 16 1.99 -19.06 20.40
N LEU A 17 2.95 -18.11 20.35
CA LEU A 17 2.81 -16.80 21.00
C LEU A 17 1.75 -15.94 20.32
N VAL A 18 1.75 -15.87 18.98
CA VAL A 18 0.75 -15.12 18.22
C VAL A 18 -0.64 -15.66 18.49
N ASN A 19 -0.82 -16.99 18.50
CA ASN A 19 -2.12 -17.61 18.77
C ASN A 19 -2.62 -17.35 20.21
N GLN A 20 -1.74 -17.15 21.18
CA GLN A 20 -2.13 -16.78 22.55
C GLN A 20 -2.58 -15.32 22.68
N SER A 21 -2.15 -14.44 21.76
CA SER A 21 -2.48 -13.01 21.81
C SER A 21 -3.95 -12.70 21.48
N ASN A 22 -4.70 -13.66 20.90
CA ASN A 22 -6.07 -13.46 20.40
C ASN A 22 -6.20 -12.21 19.50
N ALA A 23 -5.20 -11.97 18.66
CA ALA A 23 -5.12 -10.84 17.74
C ALA A 23 -6.30 -10.82 16.76
N LEU A 24 -7.32 -10.01 17.05
CA LEU A 24 -8.47 -9.74 16.19
C LEU A 24 -8.43 -8.34 15.58
N THR A 25 -7.49 -7.51 16.03
CA THR A 25 -7.34 -6.09 15.67
C THR A 25 -5.87 -5.69 15.75
N TYR A 26 -5.52 -4.53 15.19
CA TYR A 26 -4.18 -3.94 15.39
C TYR A 26 -3.82 -3.74 16.87
N SER A 27 -4.80 -3.46 17.74
CA SER A 27 -4.57 -3.24 19.18
C SER A 27 -4.38 -4.52 19.99
N THR A 28 -4.79 -5.67 19.45
CA THR A 28 -4.64 -7.00 20.08
C THR A 28 -3.55 -7.85 19.43
N SER A 29 -2.96 -7.34 18.34
CA SER A 29 -1.88 -8.00 17.61
C SER A 29 -0.58 -8.10 18.41
N LEU A 30 0.12 -9.23 18.24
CA LEU A 30 1.47 -9.39 18.79
C LEU A 30 2.48 -8.59 17.96
N TYR A 31 3.15 -7.64 18.60
CA TYR A 31 4.30 -6.93 18.06
C TYR A 31 5.58 -7.39 18.75
N TRP A 32 6.69 -7.46 18.00
CA TRP A 32 8.01 -7.62 18.62
C TRP A 32 8.40 -6.41 19.47
N PHE A 33 8.04 -5.21 19.00
CA PHE A 33 8.31 -3.95 19.69
C PHE A 33 7.07 -3.08 19.73
N SER A 34 6.72 -2.57 20.91
CA SER A 34 5.64 -1.59 21.07
C SER A 34 6.18 -0.37 21.82
N PHE A 35 6.15 0.77 21.14
CA PHE A 35 6.49 2.08 21.70
C PHE A 35 5.22 2.90 21.80
N ALA A 36 4.91 3.42 22.99
CA ALA A 36 3.70 4.19 23.26
C ALA A 36 3.99 5.34 24.21
N GLY A 37 3.61 6.55 23.82
CA GLY A 37 3.77 7.77 24.62
C GLY A 37 4.26 8.95 23.77
N PRO A 38 4.21 10.18 24.30
CA PRO A 38 4.69 11.36 23.58
C PRO A 38 6.22 11.38 23.49
N GLN A 39 6.74 12.10 22.50
CA GLN A 39 8.15 12.47 22.34
C GLN A 39 9.09 11.26 22.29
N ILE A 40 8.70 10.23 21.53
CA ILE A 40 9.54 9.05 21.33
C ILE A 40 10.42 9.27 20.10
N ASP A 41 11.73 9.23 20.31
CA ASP A 41 12.72 9.20 19.24
C ASP A 41 13.38 7.83 19.13
N TYR A 42 13.16 7.15 18.02
CA TYR A 42 13.95 6.01 17.60
C TYR A 42 15.05 6.49 16.65
N ILE A 43 16.31 6.29 17.04
CA ILE A 43 17.46 6.74 16.26
C ILE A 43 18.36 5.55 15.92
N GLY A 44 18.33 5.11 14.67
CA GLY A 44 19.20 4.07 14.12
C GLY A 44 20.61 4.56 13.78
N SER A 45 21.54 3.61 13.62
CA SER A 45 22.92 3.89 13.25
C SER A 45 23.03 4.42 11.82
N ASN A 46 23.92 5.40 11.60
CA ASN A 46 24.32 5.84 10.26
C ASN A 46 25.25 4.84 9.55
N ASN A 47 25.84 3.89 10.27
CA ASN A 47 26.65 2.83 9.68
C ASN A 47 25.73 1.82 8.98
N VAL A 48 25.91 1.65 7.67
CA VAL A 48 25.11 0.76 6.82
C VAL A 48 25.13 -0.71 7.25
N SER A 49 26.14 -1.16 7.98
CA SER A 49 26.25 -2.55 8.48
C SER A 49 25.60 -2.75 9.85
N ASN A 50 25.13 -1.68 10.50
CA ASN A 50 24.62 -1.69 11.86
C ASN A 50 23.20 -1.11 11.97
N GLY A 51 22.54 -1.37 13.11
CA GLY A 51 21.19 -0.89 13.39
C GLY A 51 20.11 -1.70 12.67
N TRP A 52 20.43 -2.92 12.23
CA TRP A 52 19.49 -3.81 11.55
C TRP A 52 18.70 -4.65 12.55
N ILE A 53 17.39 -4.72 12.32
CA ILE A 53 16.55 -5.77 12.91
C ILE A 53 16.44 -6.91 11.91
N TYR A 54 17.07 -8.04 12.24
CA TYR A 54 17.00 -9.27 11.46
C TYR A 54 15.82 -10.12 11.92
N SER A 55 14.76 -10.15 11.11
CA SER A 55 13.51 -10.86 11.40
C SER A 55 13.45 -12.27 10.82
N TYR A 56 14.40 -12.64 9.96
CA TYR A 56 14.54 -13.99 9.38
C TYR A 56 13.30 -14.52 8.63
N GLY A 57 12.56 -13.63 7.96
CA GLY A 57 11.32 -13.93 7.23
C GLY A 57 11.44 -14.93 6.10
N GLN A 58 12.64 -15.23 5.58
CA GLN A 58 12.80 -16.17 4.46
C GLN A 58 12.17 -17.54 4.74
N ALA A 59 12.42 -18.11 5.91
CA ALA A 59 11.87 -19.42 6.28
C ALA A 59 10.34 -19.39 6.39
N TRP A 60 9.75 -18.24 6.72
CA TRP A 60 8.31 -18.05 6.74
C TRP A 60 7.74 -18.00 5.33
N TRP A 61 8.37 -17.23 4.44
CA TRP A 61 7.93 -17.12 3.04
C TRP A 61 8.07 -18.46 2.30
N ASP A 62 9.13 -19.21 2.58
CA ASP A 62 9.32 -20.57 2.04
C ASP A 62 8.26 -21.55 2.57
N SER A 63 7.63 -21.25 3.71
CA SER A 63 6.55 -22.04 4.31
C SER A 63 5.14 -21.60 3.88
N ASN A 64 5.02 -20.64 2.97
CA ASN A 64 3.72 -20.19 2.50
C ASN A 64 2.93 -21.37 1.88
N PRO A 65 1.65 -21.53 2.21
CA PRO A 65 0.82 -22.55 1.60
C PRO A 65 0.66 -22.28 0.10
N VAL A 66 0.62 -23.37 -0.69
CA VAL A 66 0.29 -23.28 -2.12
C VAL A 66 -1.08 -22.63 -2.28
N ASN A 67 -1.18 -21.62 -3.15
CA ASN A 67 -2.38 -20.82 -3.38
C ASN A 67 -2.95 -20.14 -2.13
N GLY A 68 -2.11 -19.82 -1.13
CA GLY A 68 -2.53 -19.04 0.03
C GLY A 68 -1.74 -17.76 0.23
N THR A 69 -2.27 -16.87 1.06
CA THR A 69 -1.79 -15.49 1.26
C THR A 69 -0.78 -15.36 2.41
N GLY A 70 0.13 -16.33 2.48
CA GLY A 70 1.18 -16.38 3.49
C GLY A 70 0.96 -17.41 4.61
N ALA A 71 2.03 -17.75 5.32
CA ALA A 71 1.95 -18.62 6.50
C ALA A 71 1.03 -18.04 7.60
N PRO A 72 0.31 -18.88 8.35
CA PRO A 72 -0.60 -18.40 9.40
C PRO A 72 0.17 -17.87 10.62
N SER A 73 -0.49 -17.00 11.37
CA SER A 73 -0.05 -16.55 12.71
C SER A 73 1.34 -15.90 12.71
N ARG A 74 1.52 -14.93 11.80
CA ARG A 74 2.74 -14.12 11.69
C ARG A 74 2.69 -12.91 12.64
N PRO A 75 3.78 -12.58 13.35
CA PRO A 75 3.83 -11.41 14.22
C PRO A 75 4.01 -10.12 13.42
N HIS A 76 3.56 -9.00 13.99
CA HIS A 76 3.94 -7.68 13.50
C HIS A 76 5.31 -7.29 14.06
N LEU A 77 6.07 -6.48 13.33
CA LEU A 77 7.40 -6.09 13.79
C LEU A 77 7.36 -4.95 14.81
N MET A 78 6.77 -3.81 14.50
CA MET A 78 6.78 -2.65 15.38
C MET A 78 5.45 -1.89 15.39
N SER A 79 4.95 -1.59 16.58
CA SER A 79 3.95 -0.54 16.81
C SER A 79 4.67 0.68 17.35
N PHE A 80 4.56 1.80 16.64
CA PHE A 80 5.17 3.07 17.00
C PHE A 80 4.06 4.12 17.15
N ASN A 81 3.59 4.26 18.38
CA ASN A 81 2.49 5.14 18.75
C ASN A 81 3.02 6.34 19.54
N THR A 82 3.10 7.51 18.90
CA THR A 82 3.68 8.69 19.54
C THR A 82 3.11 10.01 19.05
N THR A 83 3.35 11.05 19.83
CA THR A 83 3.11 12.45 19.44
C THR A 83 4.41 13.21 19.53
N ASP A 84 4.72 14.06 18.56
CA ASP A 84 5.98 14.83 18.52
C ASP A 84 7.23 13.92 18.54
N GLY A 85 7.22 12.85 17.74
CA GLY A 85 8.28 11.83 17.75
C GLY A 85 8.98 11.64 16.40
N SER A 86 10.08 10.89 16.41
CA SER A 86 10.82 10.57 15.18
C SER A 86 11.28 9.12 15.08
N LEU A 87 11.36 8.63 13.84
CA LEU A 87 11.91 7.33 13.47
C LEU A 87 13.01 7.54 12.42
N GLN A 88 14.24 7.68 12.88
CA GLN A 88 15.38 8.01 12.02
C GLN A 88 16.24 6.78 11.76
N ARG A 89 16.60 6.53 10.49
CA ARG A 89 17.51 5.45 10.09
C ARG A 89 17.11 4.07 10.59
N TYR A 90 15.80 3.81 10.62
CA TYR A 90 15.25 2.49 10.91
C TYR A 90 15.67 1.49 9.84
N LYS A 91 16.11 0.28 10.21
CA LYS A 91 16.51 -0.75 9.26
C LYS A 91 15.91 -2.10 9.59
N SER A 92 15.13 -2.64 8.66
CA SER A 92 14.47 -3.95 8.77
C SER A 92 15.00 -4.88 7.68
N ARG A 93 15.44 -6.08 8.08
CA ARG A 93 15.93 -7.13 7.17
C ARG A 93 15.05 -8.36 7.27
N LYS A 94 14.52 -8.77 6.11
CA LYS A 94 13.62 -9.91 5.93
C LYS A 94 12.50 -9.93 6.98
N PRO A 95 11.65 -8.89 7.06
CA PRO A 95 10.49 -8.90 7.95
C PRO A 95 9.60 -10.12 7.69
N ILE A 96 8.98 -10.69 8.72
CA ILE A 96 8.11 -11.87 8.55
C ILE A 96 6.82 -11.49 7.81
N ALA A 97 6.27 -10.33 8.15
CA ALA A 97 5.06 -9.71 7.59
C ALA A 97 5.17 -8.18 7.83
N TRP A 98 4.13 -7.53 8.35
CA TRP A 98 4.05 -6.07 8.56
C TRP A 98 5.25 -5.50 9.34
N ASN A 99 5.81 -4.39 8.85
CA ASN A 99 6.98 -3.75 9.46
C ASN A 99 6.59 -2.78 10.57
N VAL A 100 6.09 -1.59 10.22
CA VAL A 100 5.84 -0.53 11.19
C VAL A 100 4.41 -0.04 11.08
N GLN A 101 3.68 -0.18 12.18
CA GLN A 101 2.45 0.56 12.39
C GLN A 101 2.80 1.93 13.00
N LEU A 102 2.58 3.00 12.25
CA LEU A 102 2.76 4.38 12.67
C LEU A 102 1.42 4.96 13.13
N VAL A 103 1.34 5.32 14.41
CA VAL A 103 0.12 5.85 15.03
C VAL A 103 0.42 7.13 15.79
N GLY A 104 -0.44 8.13 15.68
CA GLY A 104 -0.38 9.34 16.51
C GLY A 104 -0.30 10.62 15.70
N ASP A 105 0.48 11.60 16.17
CA ASP A 105 0.50 12.95 15.61
C ASP A 105 1.90 13.55 15.53
N ASN A 106 2.20 14.35 14.51
CA ASN A 106 3.48 15.03 14.35
C ASN A 106 4.68 14.06 14.44
N ILE A 107 4.72 13.09 13.52
CA ILE A 107 5.76 12.04 13.46
C ILE A 107 6.61 12.24 12.21
N VAL A 108 7.94 12.21 12.36
CA VAL A 108 8.85 12.29 11.22
C VAL A 108 9.69 11.03 11.11
N VAL A 109 9.54 10.31 10.00
CA VAL A 109 10.36 9.17 9.60
C VAL A 109 11.38 9.63 8.57
N THR A 110 12.66 9.32 8.76
CA THR A 110 13.75 9.70 7.83
C THR A 110 14.69 8.53 7.59
N ASP A 111 15.12 8.37 6.34
CA ASP A 111 16.20 7.45 5.92
C ASP A 111 15.95 5.99 6.35
N ALA A 112 14.68 5.55 6.36
CA ALA A 112 14.34 4.17 6.69
C ALA A 112 14.72 3.22 5.55
N ILE A 113 15.15 2.00 5.90
CA ILE A 113 15.47 0.93 4.96
C ILE A 113 14.68 -0.32 5.35
N ILE A 114 13.81 -0.78 4.45
CA ILE A 114 13.10 -2.05 4.59
C ILE A 114 13.52 -2.94 3.42
N ASP A 115 14.08 -4.10 3.74
CA ASP A 115 14.55 -5.08 2.75
C ASP A 115 13.90 -6.43 3.00
N ALA A 116 12.81 -6.71 2.28
CA ALA A 116 12.13 -8.01 2.25
C ALA A 116 12.50 -8.84 1.00
N TYR A 117 13.66 -8.62 0.41
CA TYR A 117 14.09 -9.37 -0.77
C TYR A 117 14.19 -10.88 -0.49
N SER A 118 13.50 -11.69 -1.30
CA SER A 118 13.51 -13.15 -1.22
C SER A 118 14.69 -13.74 -1.98
N THR A 119 15.40 -14.67 -1.35
CA THR A 119 16.56 -15.34 -1.94
C THR A 119 16.22 -16.68 -2.58
N THR A 120 14.98 -17.15 -2.44
CA THR A 120 14.49 -18.44 -2.98
C THR A 120 13.39 -18.25 -4.03
N GLY A 121 12.94 -17.02 -4.25
CA GLY A 121 11.80 -16.69 -5.10
C GLY A 121 10.43 -16.82 -4.40
N SER A 122 10.38 -17.26 -3.14
CA SER A 122 9.12 -17.26 -2.37
C SER A 122 8.64 -15.83 -2.10
N PHE A 123 7.32 -15.62 -2.20
CA PHE A 123 6.73 -14.28 -2.07
C PHE A 123 6.64 -13.82 -0.61
N PRO A 124 7.09 -12.59 -0.28
CA PRO A 124 7.03 -12.06 1.07
C PRO A 124 5.68 -11.35 1.34
N PHE A 125 4.60 -12.14 1.41
CA PHE A 125 3.23 -11.65 1.63
C PHE A 125 3.14 -10.66 2.79
N ASN A 126 2.39 -9.57 2.62
CA ASN A 126 2.05 -8.60 3.68
C ASN A 126 3.27 -8.05 4.42
N THR A 127 4.37 -7.83 3.70
CA THR A 127 5.54 -7.15 4.26
C THR A 127 5.43 -5.64 4.16
N ASP A 128 4.24 -5.11 4.46
CA ASP A 128 3.89 -3.69 4.42
C ASP A 128 4.97 -2.86 5.12
N GLY A 129 5.34 -1.74 4.49
CA GLY A 129 6.40 -0.89 5.01
C GLY A 129 5.92 -0.05 6.19
N PHE A 130 4.98 0.85 5.92
CA PHE A 130 4.36 1.72 6.90
C PHE A 130 2.83 1.68 6.83
N ASP A 131 2.19 1.12 7.84
CA ASP A 131 0.76 1.24 8.06
C ASP A 131 0.49 2.50 8.88
N VAL A 132 -0.19 3.49 8.30
CA VAL A 132 -0.32 4.83 8.88
C VAL A 132 -1.74 5.11 9.34
N THR A 133 -1.89 5.41 10.63
CA THR A 133 -3.13 5.92 11.23
C THR A 133 -2.82 7.11 12.14
N GLY A 134 -2.87 8.33 11.60
CA GLY A 134 -2.49 9.50 12.40
C GLY A 134 -2.49 10.81 11.65
N THR A 135 -1.99 11.87 12.29
CA THR A 135 -1.99 13.22 11.75
C THR A 135 -0.61 13.85 11.66
N ASN A 136 -0.37 14.70 10.66
CA ASN A 136 0.90 15.43 10.50
C ASN A 136 2.13 14.49 10.45
N ILE A 137 2.05 13.41 9.65
CA ILE A 137 3.10 12.40 9.54
C ILE A 137 3.88 12.59 8.25
N GLN A 138 5.21 12.57 8.36
CA GLN A 138 6.12 12.70 7.22
C GLN A 138 7.03 11.46 7.14
N ILE A 139 7.11 10.84 5.96
CA ILE A 139 8.03 9.73 5.67
C ILE A 139 8.95 10.17 4.52
N LEU A 140 10.23 10.33 4.83
CA LEU A 140 11.18 11.00 3.95
C LEU A 140 12.37 10.09 3.59
N ASN A 141 12.80 10.16 2.33
CA ASN A 141 14.07 9.60 1.83
C ASN A 141 14.28 8.11 2.17
N SER A 142 13.21 7.31 2.14
CA SER A 142 13.24 5.92 2.58
C SER A 142 13.32 4.94 1.41
N LEU A 143 14.03 3.83 1.61
CA LEU A 143 14.20 2.73 0.67
C LEU A 143 13.35 1.54 1.14
N ILE A 144 12.33 1.17 0.37
CA ILE A 144 11.36 0.14 0.78
C ILE A 144 11.24 -0.91 -0.32
N PHE A 145 11.85 -2.06 -0.09
CA PHE A 145 11.71 -3.25 -0.93
C PHE A 145 10.91 -4.30 -0.18
N ASN A 146 9.72 -4.66 -0.67
CA ASN A 146 8.80 -5.50 0.08
C ASN A 146 7.93 -6.47 -0.76
N GLY A 147 6.73 -6.82 -0.34
CA GLY A 147 5.82 -7.69 -1.07
C GLY A 147 4.37 -7.30 -0.85
N ASP A 148 4.15 -6.04 -0.50
CA ASP A 148 2.86 -5.42 -0.27
C ASP A 148 3.03 -3.89 -0.29
N ASP A 149 2.14 -3.13 0.34
CA ASP A 149 2.19 -1.67 0.38
C ASP A 149 3.49 -1.12 0.95
N ALA A 150 4.16 -0.21 0.24
CA ALA A 150 5.27 0.52 0.82
C ALA A 150 4.78 1.48 1.93
N ILE A 151 3.59 2.03 1.73
CA ILE A 151 2.82 2.79 2.70
C ILE A 151 1.32 2.54 2.45
N ALA A 152 0.58 2.24 3.51
CA ALA A 152 -0.87 2.15 3.52
C ALA A 152 -1.47 3.19 4.47
N VAL A 153 -2.11 4.23 3.93
CA VAL A 153 -2.74 5.29 4.71
C VAL A 153 -4.18 4.90 5.04
N GLN A 154 -4.45 4.66 6.32
CA GLN A 154 -5.73 4.16 6.81
C GLN A 154 -6.67 5.30 7.26
N SER A 155 -7.94 4.94 7.49
CA SER A 155 -8.96 5.85 8.00
C SER A 155 -8.54 6.51 9.31
N GLY A 156 -8.90 7.79 9.49
CA GLY A 156 -8.49 8.64 10.60
C GLY A 156 -7.25 9.49 10.30
N SER A 157 -6.64 9.33 9.12
CA SER A 157 -5.40 10.01 8.78
C SER A 157 -5.59 11.39 8.13
N HIS A 158 -4.74 12.35 8.49
CA HIS A 158 -4.76 13.72 7.94
C HIS A 158 -3.36 14.35 7.85
N ASN A 159 -3.08 15.13 6.80
CA ASN A 159 -1.77 15.78 6.61
C ASN A 159 -0.61 14.76 6.59
N ILE A 160 -0.60 13.90 5.58
CA ILE A 160 0.43 12.87 5.40
C ILE A 160 1.31 13.24 4.21
N LEU A 161 2.63 13.18 4.40
CA LEU A 161 3.62 13.39 3.33
C LEU A 161 4.52 12.17 3.22
N PHE A 162 4.61 11.58 2.03
CA PHE A 162 5.65 10.62 1.68
C PHE A 162 6.49 11.21 0.55
N ARG A 163 7.80 11.43 0.77
CA ARG A 163 8.64 12.13 -0.21
C ARG A 163 10.05 11.59 -0.34
N GLY A 164 10.58 11.60 -1.57
CA GLY A 164 11.99 11.28 -1.85
C GLY A 164 12.31 9.78 -1.72
N GLY A 165 11.29 8.94 -1.67
CA GLY A 165 11.45 7.50 -1.46
C GLY A 165 11.80 6.73 -2.73
N THR A 166 12.45 5.58 -2.55
CA THR A 166 12.51 4.54 -3.58
C THR A 166 11.78 3.31 -3.06
N ILE A 167 10.75 2.90 -3.77
CA ILE A 167 9.98 1.71 -3.45
C ILE A 167 10.12 0.70 -4.57
N GLY A 168 10.06 -0.59 -4.25
CA GLY A 168 10.16 -1.59 -5.29
C GLY A 168 10.22 -3.00 -4.79
N TYR A 169 10.66 -3.90 -5.67
CA TYR A 169 10.65 -5.35 -5.46
C TYR A 169 9.24 -5.81 -5.07
N GLN A 170 8.43 -6.23 -6.03
CA GLN A 170 7.09 -6.79 -5.82
C GLN A 170 6.13 -5.95 -4.95
N SER A 171 6.42 -4.66 -4.76
CA SER A 171 5.63 -3.78 -3.89
C SER A 171 4.25 -3.50 -4.48
N HIS A 172 3.29 -3.20 -3.62
CA HIS A 172 1.96 -2.73 -4.00
C HIS A 172 1.85 -1.20 -3.98
N GLY A 173 2.98 -0.51 -3.89
CA GLY A 173 3.05 0.93 -4.13
C GLY A 173 2.64 1.77 -2.92
N MET A 174 2.17 2.98 -3.22
CA MET A 174 1.69 3.95 -2.24
C MET A 174 0.17 3.93 -2.22
N SER A 175 -0.40 3.35 -1.16
CA SER A 175 -1.82 3.07 -1.04
C SER A 175 -2.54 4.03 -0.10
N ILE A 176 -3.70 4.50 -0.55
CA ILE A 176 -4.77 4.96 0.34
C ILE A 176 -5.74 3.79 0.57
N GLY A 177 -5.93 3.44 1.84
CA GLY A 177 -6.84 2.38 2.28
C GLY A 177 -6.17 1.03 2.57
N SER A 178 -6.94 -0.05 2.72
CA SER A 178 -8.35 -0.14 2.31
C SER A 178 -9.30 0.67 3.20
N LEU A 179 -10.13 1.54 2.62
CA LEU A 179 -11.08 2.37 3.36
C LEU A 179 -12.50 1.78 3.37
N GLY A 180 -13.23 2.00 4.46
CA GLY A 180 -14.65 1.65 4.57
C GLY A 180 -14.90 0.16 4.85
N GLN A 181 -13.96 -0.53 5.51
CA GLN A 181 -14.15 -1.94 5.85
C GLN A 181 -15.34 -2.12 6.81
N ASN A 182 -15.48 -1.29 7.83
CA ASN A 182 -16.65 -1.24 8.69
C ASN A 182 -17.78 -0.42 8.06
N GLN A 183 -18.83 -1.09 7.61
CA GLN A 183 -20.00 -0.45 6.97
C GLN A 183 -20.80 0.47 7.91
N ALA A 184 -20.64 0.31 9.22
CA ALA A 184 -21.29 1.15 10.22
C ALA A 184 -20.48 2.42 10.56
N SER A 185 -19.33 2.65 9.92
CA SER A 185 -18.44 3.76 10.22
C SER A 185 -17.99 4.49 8.95
N PHE A 186 -17.95 5.81 9.02
CA PHE A 186 -17.43 6.62 7.93
C PHE A 186 -15.90 6.59 7.94
N ALA A 187 -15.31 6.14 6.84
CA ALA A 187 -13.88 6.30 6.63
C ALA A 187 -13.55 7.76 6.33
N ASN A 188 -12.43 8.27 6.84
CA ASN A 188 -11.99 9.62 6.54
C ASN A 188 -10.48 9.67 6.35
N VAL A 189 -10.03 10.17 5.21
CA VAL A 189 -8.63 10.47 4.92
C VAL A 189 -8.56 11.80 4.20
N SER A 190 -7.66 12.69 4.59
CA SER A 190 -7.51 13.94 3.85
C SER A 190 -6.12 14.53 3.87
N ASN A 191 -5.82 15.38 2.88
CA ASN A 191 -4.55 16.09 2.76
C ASN A 191 -3.36 15.12 2.76
N VAL A 192 -3.28 14.27 1.72
CA VAL A 192 -2.17 13.32 1.56
C VAL A 192 -1.37 13.69 0.32
N THR A 193 -0.05 13.68 0.42
CA THR A 193 0.85 13.97 -0.69
C THR A 193 1.93 12.90 -0.78
N PHE A 194 2.04 12.29 -1.94
CA PHE A 194 3.16 11.44 -2.35
C PHE A 194 3.95 12.20 -3.42
N ASP A 195 5.23 12.48 -3.17
CA ASP A 195 5.99 13.40 -4.02
C ASP A 195 7.44 12.95 -4.23
N ASP A 196 7.92 13.03 -5.47
CA ASP A 196 9.30 12.67 -5.83
C ASP A 196 9.66 11.23 -5.41
N VAL A 197 8.90 10.26 -5.94
CA VAL A 197 9.07 8.83 -5.60
C VAL A 197 9.45 8.05 -6.84
N THR A 198 10.45 7.17 -6.69
CA THR A 198 10.81 6.18 -7.71
C THR A 198 10.23 4.82 -7.34
N VAL A 199 9.49 4.21 -8.25
CA VAL A 199 8.83 2.91 -8.10
C VAL A 199 9.46 1.93 -9.10
N VAL A 200 10.02 0.83 -8.62
CA VAL A 200 10.74 -0.15 -9.45
C VAL A 200 10.21 -1.57 -9.22
N ASP A 201 9.88 -2.30 -10.29
CA ASP A 201 9.45 -3.71 -10.20
C ASP A 201 8.29 -3.90 -9.22
N ALA A 202 7.15 -3.26 -9.47
CA ALA A 202 6.01 -3.22 -8.56
C ALA A 202 4.68 -3.53 -9.27
N VAL A 203 3.65 -3.88 -8.50
CA VAL A 203 2.30 -4.03 -9.04
C VAL A 203 1.69 -2.66 -9.29
N TYR A 204 1.82 -1.74 -8.33
CA TYR A 204 1.25 -0.40 -8.40
C TYR A 204 2.27 0.67 -8.07
N ALA A 205 2.06 1.90 -8.56
CA ALA A 205 2.74 3.09 -8.03
C ALA A 205 1.79 3.89 -7.13
N ALA A 206 0.71 4.41 -7.70
CA ALA A 206 -0.36 5.11 -6.99
C ALA A 206 -1.60 4.22 -6.87
N ARG A 207 -2.02 3.91 -5.64
CA ARG A 207 -3.18 3.03 -5.40
C ARG A 207 -4.20 3.67 -4.48
N PHE A 208 -5.47 3.59 -4.85
CA PHE A 208 -6.60 3.81 -3.96
C PHE A 208 -7.44 2.53 -3.89
N LYS A 209 -7.80 2.11 -2.68
CA LYS A 209 -8.67 0.97 -2.44
C LYS A 209 -9.73 1.29 -1.40
N SER A 210 -11.00 1.14 -1.74
CA SER A 210 -12.11 1.16 -0.77
C SER A 210 -13.05 -0.01 -0.98
N TRP A 211 -13.63 -0.48 0.11
CA TRP A 211 -14.53 -1.62 0.12
C TRP A 211 -15.88 -1.30 -0.54
N GLU A 212 -16.42 -2.27 -1.26
CA GLU A 212 -17.81 -2.28 -1.72
C GLU A 212 -18.77 -2.12 -0.53
N GLY A 213 -19.75 -1.23 -0.64
CA GLY A 213 -20.69 -0.93 0.43
C GLY A 213 -20.08 -0.17 1.62
N GLY A 214 -18.84 0.31 1.47
CA GLY A 214 -18.18 1.21 2.42
C GLY A 214 -18.72 2.64 2.30
N GLN A 215 -18.46 3.47 3.32
CA GLN A 215 -18.91 4.86 3.36
C GLN A 215 -17.80 5.73 3.91
N GLY A 216 -17.75 7.00 3.49
CA GLY A 216 -16.67 7.89 3.92
C GLY A 216 -16.32 8.96 2.90
N LEU A 217 -15.24 9.68 3.21
CA LEU A 217 -14.63 10.68 2.34
C LEU A 217 -13.11 10.54 2.36
N ALA A 218 -12.52 10.37 1.18
CA ALA A 218 -11.11 10.61 0.93
C ALA A 218 -11.01 11.93 0.16
N LYS A 219 -10.22 12.90 0.64
CA LYS A 219 -10.20 14.24 0.04
C LYS A 219 -8.82 14.88 -0.03
N ASN A 220 -8.55 15.60 -1.13
CA ASN A 220 -7.32 16.37 -1.30
C ASN A 220 -6.08 15.45 -1.21
N ILE A 221 -5.96 14.56 -2.20
CA ILE A 221 -4.89 13.56 -2.26
C ILE A 221 -4.12 13.74 -3.57
N THR A 222 -2.81 13.84 -3.47
CA THR A 222 -1.93 14.09 -4.61
C THR A 222 -0.83 13.04 -4.69
N TRP A 223 -0.63 12.46 -5.88
CA TRP A 223 0.62 11.82 -6.27
C TRP A 223 1.29 12.71 -7.32
N SER A 224 2.52 13.16 -7.06
CA SER A 224 3.26 14.04 -7.96
C SER A 224 4.72 13.61 -8.16
N ASN A 225 5.26 13.84 -9.35
CA ASN A 225 6.68 13.58 -9.65
C ASN A 225 7.06 12.10 -9.43
N ILE A 226 6.27 11.20 -10.00
CA ILE A 226 6.41 9.75 -9.81
C ILE A 226 7.14 9.15 -11.01
N ARG A 227 8.20 8.38 -10.75
CA ARG A 227 8.99 7.68 -11.77
C ARG A 227 8.75 6.19 -11.67
N THR A 228 8.24 5.57 -12.72
CA THR A 228 7.94 4.13 -12.74
C THR A 228 8.92 3.37 -13.62
N TYR A 229 9.48 2.29 -13.11
CA TYR A 229 10.31 1.36 -13.87
C TYR A 229 9.74 -0.02 -13.68
N ASN A 230 9.20 -0.60 -14.75
CA ASN A 230 8.61 -1.94 -14.70
C ASN A 230 7.47 -2.05 -13.67
N VAL A 231 6.46 -1.18 -13.75
CA VAL A 231 5.27 -1.20 -12.87
C VAL A 231 4.03 -1.66 -13.62
N THR A 232 3.27 -2.63 -13.08
CA THR A 232 2.16 -3.27 -13.83
C THR A 232 0.97 -2.37 -14.04
N PHE A 233 0.50 -1.70 -12.99
CA PHE A 233 -0.64 -0.78 -13.00
C PHE A 233 -0.22 0.52 -12.31
N PRO A 234 0.40 1.47 -13.04
CA PRO A 234 0.98 2.66 -12.43
C PRO A 234 -0.02 3.47 -11.59
N ILE A 235 -1.24 3.68 -12.09
CA ILE A 235 -2.31 4.37 -11.37
C ILE A 235 -3.52 3.44 -11.31
N PHE A 236 -3.91 3.05 -10.10
CA PHE A 236 -4.99 2.08 -9.87
C PHE A 236 -5.95 2.53 -8.78
N VAL A 237 -7.20 2.74 -9.15
CA VAL A 237 -8.29 3.10 -8.25
C VAL A 237 -9.33 1.99 -8.29
N THR A 238 -9.64 1.42 -7.13
CA THR A 238 -10.74 0.46 -6.95
C THR A 238 -11.64 0.84 -5.78
N GLN A 239 -12.95 0.84 -6.04
CA GLN A 239 -13.99 1.04 -5.02
C GLN A 239 -14.85 -0.20 -4.79
N THR A 240 -14.42 -1.35 -5.31
CA THR A 240 -15.02 -2.67 -5.08
C THR A 240 -14.03 -3.60 -4.39
N TYR A 241 -13.06 -3.03 -3.65
CA TYR A 241 -12.01 -3.79 -3.00
C TYR A 241 -12.59 -4.88 -2.10
N THR A 242 -12.05 -6.08 -2.25
CA THR A 242 -12.33 -7.21 -1.38
C THR A 242 -11.02 -7.80 -0.89
N ASN A 243 -11.06 -8.42 0.28
CA ASN A 243 -9.91 -9.07 0.86
C ASN A 243 -9.63 -10.41 0.15
N GLN A 244 -8.38 -10.62 -0.24
CA GLN A 244 -7.93 -11.67 -1.17
C GLN A 244 -7.76 -13.03 -0.49
N GLY A 245 -8.63 -13.37 0.46
CA GLY A 245 -8.71 -14.73 1.02
C GLY A 245 -8.14 -14.95 2.42
N SER A 246 -8.02 -13.91 3.25
CA SER A 246 -7.69 -14.11 4.67
C SER A 246 -8.55 -13.26 5.61
N ASN A 247 -9.38 -13.90 6.44
CA ASN A 247 -10.04 -13.21 7.56
C ASN A 247 -9.02 -12.60 8.55
N GLN A 248 -7.74 -12.99 8.50
CA GLN A 248 -6.69 -12.48 9.39
C GLN A 248 -6.26 -11.05 9.07
N THR A 249 -6.56 -10.54 7.86
CA THR A 249 -6.30 -9.14 7.48
C THR A 249 -7.55 -8.26 7.65
N GLN A 250 -8.56 -8.76 8.36
CA GLN A 250 -9.68 -7.94 8.80
C GLN A 250 -9.21 -7.03 9.94
N LEU A 251 -9.17 -5.71 9.67
CA LEU A 251 -8.69 -4.70 10.61
C LEU A 251 -9.85 -4.07 11.39
N GLU A 252 -11.05 -4.11 10.81
CA GLU A 252 -12.27 -3.55 11.36
C GLU A 252 -13.42 -4.57 11.33
N SER A 253 -14.36 -4.45 12.27
CA SER A 253 -15.60 -5.24 12.27
C SER A 253 -16.42 -5.03 11.01
N GLY A 254 -16.95 -6.10 10.40
CA GLY A 254 -17.79 -6.02 9.20
C GLY A 254 -17.90 -7.33 8.43
N SER A 255 -18.81 -7.39 7.46
CA SER A 255 -18.90 -8.53 6.53
C SER A 255 -17.82 -8.42 5.45
N VAL A 256 -17.16 -9.54 5.16
CA VAL A 256 -16.14 -9.63 4.10
C VAL A 256 -16.73 -10.03 2.75
N THR A 257 -17.92 -10.64 2.73
CA THR A 257 -18.62 -11.08 1.51
C THR A 257 -20.09 -10.64 1.51
N GLY A 258 -20.72 -10.63 0.34
CA GLY A 258 -22.15 -10.30 0.18
C GLY A 258 -22.47 -8.85 0.55
N ARG A 259 -21.52 -7.93 0.35
CA ARG A 259 -21.70 -6.51 0.66
C ARG A 259 -22.64 -5.87 -0.38
N PRO A 260 -23.52 -4.94 0.01
CA PRO A 260 -24.39 -4.25 -0.93
C PRO A 260 -23.57 -3.33 -1.85
N ASN A 261 -23.72 -3.50 -3.16
CA ASN A 261 -23.08 -2.65 -4.16
C ASN A 261 -23.86 -1.35 -4.40
N ASN A 262 -24.00 -0.52 -3.37
CA ASN A 262 -24.79 0.71 -3.45
C ASN A 262 -24.10 1.94 -2.84
N SER A 263 -22.90 1.76 -2.28
CA SER A 263 -22.11 2.81 -1.66
C SER A 263 -20.63 2.47 -1.71
N SER A 264 -19.81 3.50 -1.66
CA SER A 264 -18.35 3.42 -1.52
C SER A 264 -17.84 4.67 -0.82
N VAL A 265 -16.55 4.67 -0.45
CA VAL A 265 -15.90 5.87 0.10
C VAL A 265 -15.76 6.90 -1.01
N VAL A 266 -16.37 8.07 -0.84
CA VAL A 266 -16.32 9.14 -1.84
C VAL A 266 -14.90 9.67 -1.96
N MET A 267 -14.42 9.83 -3.18
CA MET A 267 -13.16 10.47 -3.54
C MET A 267 -13.43 11.88 -4.05
N GLN A 268 -12.76 12.87 -3.48
CA GLN A 268 -12.89 14.27 -3.88
C GLN A 268 -11.51 14.95 -3.97
N ASP A 269 -11.29 15.73 -5.01
CA ASP A 269 -10.07 16.55 -5.18
C ASP A 269 -8.80 15.67 -5.21
N PHE A 270 -8.72 14.75 -6.18
CA PHE A 270 -7.54 13.90 -6.39
C PHE A 270 -6.70 14.43 -7.56
N THR A 271 -5.39 14.42 -7.40
CA THR A 271 -4.44 14.85 -8.45
C THR A 271 -3.36 13.80 -8.69
N TRP A 272 -3.14 13.45 -9.94
CA TRP A 272 -1.98 12.67 -10.40
C TRP A 272 -1.20 13.54 -11.39
N ALA A 273 0.03 13.91 -11.03
CA ALA A 273 0.82 14.86 -11.82
C ALA A 273 2.25 14.37 -12.06
N ASN A 274 2.79 14.61 -13.25
CA ASN A 274 4.19 14.37 -13.60
C ASN A 274 4.61 12.90 -13.37
N PHE A 275 3.89 11.97 -13.99
CA PHE A 275 4.26 10.55 -14.00
C PHE A 275 5.11 10.26 -15.22
N THR A 276 6.25 9.59 -15.04
CA THR A 276 7.16 9.24 -16.15
C THR A 276 7.69 7.82 -16.01
N GLY A 277 7.90 7.13 -17.14
CA GLY A 277 8.59 5.83 -17.16
C GLY A 277 7.83 4.71 -17.85
N THR A 278 7.92 3.49 -17.31
CA THR A 278 7.53 2.26 -18.03
C THR A 278 6.50 1.41 -17.30
N ILE A 279 5.66 0.74 -18.09
CA ILE A 279 4.66 -0.23 -17.65
C ILE A 279 5.17 -1.65 -17.88
N ASN A 280 5.08 -2.50 -16.85
CA ASN A 280 5.45 -3.91 -16.91
C ASN A 280 4.46 -4.68 -17.79
N THR A 281 4.82 -4.88 -19.06
CA THR A 281 4.02 -5.64 -20.03
C THR A 281 4.59 -7.02 -20.32
N PHE A 282 5.88 -7.25 -20.03
CA PHE A 282 6.51 -8.53 -20.30
C PHE A 282 6.19 -9.58 -19.23
N GLN A 283 6.10 -9.18 -17.96
CA GLN A 283 5.82 -10.08 -16.83
C GLN A 283 4.87 -9.40 -15.83
N PRO A 284 3.66 -9.03 -16.23
CA PRO A 284 2.75 -8.24 -15.39
C PRO A 284 2.40 -8.96 -14.08
N GLY A 285 2.29 -8.18 -13.02
CA GLY A 285 1.93 -8.62 -11.67
C GLY A 285 3.14 -8.80 -10.75
N ASP A 286 2.96 -9.69 -9.78
CA ASP A 286 3.94 -10.11 -8.79
C ASP A 286 3.64 -11.55 -8.33
N GLY A 287 4.37 -12.05 -7.33
CA GLY A 287 4.12 -13.36 -6.73
C GLY A 287 2.92 -13.43 -5.76
N SER A 288 2.09 -12.38 -5.64
CA SER A 288 0.92 -12.36 -4.75
C SER A 288 -0.35 -12.94 -5.37
N CYS A 289 -0.33 -13.23 -6.68
CA CYS A 289 -1.48 -13.81 -7.36
C CYS A 289 -1.74 -15.27 -6.91
N VAL A 290 -2.78 -15.45 -6.11
CA VAL A 290 -3.20 -16.75 -5.55
C VAL A 290 -4.56 -17.24 -6.07
N SER A 291 -5.11 -16.56 -7.07
CA SER A 291 -6.41 -16.87 -7.70
C SER A 291 -6.28 -16.94 -9.22
N ASP A 292 -7.24 -17.58 -9.89
CA ASP A 292 -7.36 -17.59 -11.35
C ASP A 292 -8.79 -17.16 -11.78
N PRO A 293 -8.95 -15.98 -12.41
CA PRO A 293 -7.92 -15.00 -12.72
C PRO A 293 -7.31 -14.36 -11.46
N CYS A 294 -6.14 -13.73 -11.60
CA CYS A 294 -5.52 -12.98 -10.49
C CYS A 294 -6.48 -11.96 -9.91
N TRP A 295 -6.45 -11.75 -8.60
CA TRP A 295 -7.38 -10.88 -7.88
C TRP A 295 -7.39 -9.44 -8.40
N TYR A 296 -6.25 -8.94 -8.88
CA TYR A 296 -6.15 -7.60 -9.47
C TYR A 296 -6.71 -7.50 -10.90
N ASN A 297 -7.12 -8.62 -11.50
CA ASN A 297 -7.81 -8.69 -12.78
C ASN A 297 -9.33 -8.84 -12.63
N VAL A 298 -9.82 -9.23 -11.44
CA VAL A 298 -11.24 -9.51 -11.21
C VAL A 298 -12.06 -8.22 -11.29
N GLY A 299 -13.21 -8.26 -11.95
CA GLY A 299 -14.13 -7.12 -12.06
C GLY A 299 -13.76 -6.10 -13.14
N LEU A 300 -12.56 -6.20 -13.72
CA LEU A 300 -12.11 -5.30 -14.77
C LEU A 300 -12.39 -5.87 -16.18
N PRO A 301 -12.60 -5.00 -17.19
CA PRO A 301 -12.53 -5.41 -18.60
C PRO A 301 -11.20 -6.09 -18.93
N ASN A 302 -11.15 -6.87 -20.02
CA ASN A 302 -9.95 -7.60 -20.45
C ASN A 302 -8.69 -6.71 -20.40
N LEU A 303 -7.81 -6.99 -19.44
CA LEU A 303 -6.56 -6.27 -19.26
C LEU A 303 -5.55 -6.68 -20.32
N THR A 304 -4.92 -5.67 -20.91
CA THR A 304 -3.82 -5.84 -21.86
C THR A 304 -2.46 -5.60 -21.21
N HIS A 305 -2.46 -5.20 -19.94
CA HIS A 305 -1.29 -4.80 -19.15
C HIS A 305 -0.53 -3.61 -19.74
N THR A 306 -1.19 -2.85 -20.62
CA THR A 306 -0.73 -1.54 -21.13
C THR A 306 -1.43 -0.38 -20.43
N GLU A 307 -2.24 -0.66 -19.41
CA GLU A 307 -3.07 0.32 -18.73
C GLU A 307 -2.21 1.28 -17.90
N VAL A 308 -2.14 2.55 -18.32
CA VAL A 308 -1.52 3.65 -17.57
C VAL A 308 -2.38 4.00 -16.36
N ILE A 309 -3.70 4.02 -16.57
CA ILE A 309 -4.71 4.45 -15.61
C ILE A 309 -5.82 3.40 -15.57
N ILE A 310 -6.17 2.96 -14.36
CA ILE A 310 -7.40 2.21 -14.10
C ILE A 310 -8.20 2.98 -13.06
N LEU A 311 -9.37 3.47 -13.48
CA LEU A 311 -10.35 4.16 -12.64
C LEU A 311 -11.61 3.34 -12.51
N GLU A 312 -11.73 2.58 -11.43
CA GLU A 312 -12.97 1.89 -11.07
C GLU A 312 -13.73 2.69 -10.00
N CYS A 313 -14.58 3.62 -10.46
CA CYS A 313 -15.53 4.32 -9.62
C CYS A 313 -16.80 3.49 -9.47
N ASN A 314 -17.20 3.21 -8.24
CA ASN A 314 -18.30 2.30 -7.94
C ASN A 314 -19.66 2.96 -8.27
N THR A 315 -19.86 4.20 -7.82
CA THR A 315 -21.11 4.95 -8.06
C THR A 315 -20.89 6.12 -9.01
N ASN A 316 -21.96 6.62 -9.62
CA ASN A 316 -21.94 7.82 -10.46
C ASN A 316 -21.64 9.12 -9.72
N THR A 317 -21.39 9.10 -8.41
CA THR A 317 -21.08 10.25 -7.55
C THR A 317 -19.83 10.04 -6.70
N SER A 318 -19.17 8.89 -6.84
CA SER A 318 -18.11 8.44 -5.94
C SER A 318 -16.74 9.04 -6.26
N CYS A 319 -16.55 9.60 -7.46
CA CYS A 319 -15.28 10.15 -7.94
C CYS A 319 -15.48 11.57 -8.49
N ASN A 320 -14.96 12.57 -7.77
CA ASN A 320 -15.21 13.97 -8.06
C ASN A 320 -13.92 14.79 -8.09
N ASN A 321 -13.85 15.72 -9.05
CA ASN A 321 -12.77 16.68 -9.22
C ASN A 321 -11.38 16.03 -9.31
N PHE A 322 -11.26 15.02 -10.17
CA PHE A 322 -9.98 14.39 -10.50
C PHE A 322 -9.22 15.21 -11.53
N VAL A 323 -7.90 15.24 -11.39
CA VAL A 323 -6.97 15.92 -12.30
C VAL A 323 -5.81 14.98 -12.63
N PHE A 324 -5.55 14.78 -13.93
CA PHE A 324 -4.35 14.12 -14.43
C PHE A 324 -3.56 15.11 -15.28
N GLU A 325 -2.28 15.26 -14.98
CA GLU A 325 -1.40 16.21 -15.65
C GLU A 325 -0.04 15.57 -15.94
N ASN A 326 0.48 15.74 -17.17
CA ASN A 326 1.81 15.26 -17.57
C ASN A 326 2.04 13.77 -17.24
N ILE A 327 1.20 12.89 -17.77
CA ILE A 327 1.33 11.43 -17.61
C ILE A 327 2.03 10.85 -18.85
N GLU A 328 3.31 10.55 -18.70
CA GLU A 328 4.22 10.08 -19.75
C GLU A 328 4.72 8.66 -19.43
N LEU A 329 3.80 7.69 -19.45
CA LEU A 329 4.10 6.29 -19.19
C LEU A 329 3.96 5.45 -20.45
N PHE A 330 4.91 4.55 -20.68
CA PHE A 330 4.99 3.75 -21.90
C PHE A 330 5.03 2.25 -21.58
N PRO A 331 4.19 1.43 -22.21
CA PRO A 331 4.38 -0.02 -22.18
C PRO A 331 5.78 -0.44 -22.63
N GLN A 332 6.43 -1.39 -21.95
CA GLN A 332 7.71 -1.95 -22.42
C GLN A 332 7.63 -2.55 -23.83
N THR A 333 6.46 -3.05 -24.22
CA THR A 333 6.18 -3.52 -25.59
C THR A 333 6.12 -2.40 -26.62
N LEU A 334 6.11 -1.13 -26.20
CA LEU A 334 5.88 0.06 -27.02
C LEU A 334 4.51 0.07 -27.72
N ALA A 335 3.58 -0.78 -27.26
CA ALA A 335 2.18 -0.67 -27.63
C ALA A 335 1.61 0.68 -27.16
N SER A 336 0.50 1.10 -27.77
CA SER A 336 -0.20 2.29 -27.31
C SER A 336 -0.63 2.11 -25.85
N PRO A 337 -0.33 3.07 -24.95
CA PRO A 337 -0.85 3.03 -23.58
C PRO A 337 -2.37 3.02 -23.58
N THR A 338 -2.98 2.34 -22.62
CA THR A 338 -4.44 2.24 -22.48
C THR A 338 -4.93 2.83 -21.17
N VAL A 339 -6.24 3.06 -21.10
CA VAL A 339 -6.95 3.46 -19.88
C VAL A 339 -8.21 2.63 -19.72
N ILE A 340 -8.56 2.32 -18.47
CA ILE A 340 -9.86 1.79 -18.09
C ILE A 340 -10.57 2.84 -17.22
N CYS A 341 -11.79 3.19 -17.61
CA CYS A 341 -12.64 4.17 -16.95
C CYS A 341 -14.02 3.58 -16.71
N LEU A 342 -14.39 3.42 -15.44
CA LEU A 342 -15.71 3.00 -14.99
C LEU A 342 -16.28 4.13 -14.12
N ASN A 343 -17.38 4.73 -14.56
CA ASN A 343 -18.14 5.79 -13.87
C ASN A 343 -17.39 7.09 -13.49
N ALA A 344 -16.15 7.30 -13.94
CA ALA A 344 -15.45 8.58 -13.83
C ALA A 344 -15.94 9.55 -14.93
N THR A 345 -17.09 10.21 -14.72
CA THR A 345 -17.71 11.06 -15.74
C THR A 345 -17.03 12.42 -15.89
N ALA A 346 -17.11 13.01 -17.08
CA ALA A 346 -16.60 14.35 -17.36
C ALA A 346 -17.35 15.46 -16.59
N GLU A 347 -18.63 15.24 -16.25
CA GLU A 347 -19.42 16.20 -15.44
C GLU A 347 -18.84 16.35 -14.03
N LEU A 348 -18.46 15.24 -13.40
CA LEU A 348 -17.84 15.26 -12.08
C LEU A 348 -16.35 15.59 -12.12
N ASN A 349 -15.71 15.39 -13.26
CA ASN A 349 -14.27 15.56 -13.44
C ASN A 349 -13.97 16.46 -14.65
N PRO A 350 -14.38 17.74 -14.62
CA PRO A 350 -14.23 18.65 -15.76
C PRO A 350 -12.77 18.99 -16.09
N LYS A 351 -11.84 18.63 -15.21
CA LYS A 351 -10.39 18.84 -15.33
C LYS A 351 -9.60 17.54 -15.40
N LEU A 352 -10.25 16.45 -15.82
CA LEU A 352 -9.64 15.11 -15.81
C LEU A 352 -8.32 15.03 -16.58
N GLY A 353 -8.15 15.82 -17.65
CA GLY A 353 -6.89 15.87 -18.42
C GLY A 353 -6.75 14.80 -19.50
N PHE A 354 -7.76 13.94 -19.69
CA PHE A 354 -7.87 13.01 -20.81
C PHE A 354 -9.35 12.64 -21.03
N ASP A 355 -9.65 11.97 -22.15
CA ASP A 355 -10.99 11.46 -22.42
C ASP A 355 -11.22 10.09 -21.75
N CYS A 356 -12.10 10.04 -20.75
CA CYS A 356 -12.32 8.84 -19.92
C CYS A 356 -13.19 7.80 -20.65
N ARG A 357 -12.57 7.02 -21.54
CA ARG A 357 -13.18 5.89 -22.24
C ARG A 357 -12.20 4.73 -22.33
N ASN A 358 -12.69 3.50 -22.17
CA ASN A 358 -11.85 2.32 -22.31
C ASN A 358 -11.20 2.28 -23.69
N GLY A 359 -9.88 2.14 -23.73
CA GLY A 359 -9.11 2.12 -24.96
C GLY A 359 -7.77 2.83 -24.83
N THR A 360 -7.26 3.37 -25.94
CA THR A 360 -6.00 4.10 -25.96
C THR A 360 -6.06 5.37 -25.10
N TYR A 361 -5.08 5.54 -24.22
CA TYR A 361 -4.89 6.77 -23.45
C TYR A 361 -4.41 7.88 -24.39
N VAL A 362 -5.16 8.98 -24.41
CA VAL A 362 -4.82 10.19 -25.18
C VAL A 362 -4.97 11.38 -24.23
N PRO A 363 -3.86 12.00 -23.76
CA PRO A 363 -3.94 13.21 -22.95
C PRO A 363 -4.56 14.36 -23.75
N LEU A 364 -5.29 15.24 -23.06
CA LEU A 364 -5.95 16.42 -23.65
C LEU A 364 -5.04 17.65 -23.71
#